data_AF-A0A017S2S7-F1
#
_entry.id   AF-A0A017S2S7-F1
#
_cell.length_a   1.000
_cell.length_b   1.000
_cell.length_c   1.000
_cell.angle_alpha   90.00
_cell.angle_beta   90.00
_cell.angle_gamma   90.00
#
_symmetry.space_group_name_H-M   'P 1'
#
loop_
_entity.id
_entity.type
_entity.pdbx_description
1 polymer ?
#
loop_
_entity_poly.entity_id
_entity_poly.type
_entity_poly.pdbx_seq_one_letter_code
_entity_poly.pdbx_strand_id
1 'polypeptide(L)'
;NIQGKDAKRAIADDTFDDCLSCRVTGSAAFVGLGIYSYYTGMKNLRQQEKTIMQSATKYKMGSRQLGIATISATLVGMGIWRAIN
;
A
#
# COMPACT_ATOMS: atom_id res chain seq x y z
N ASN A 1 -42.51 -12.23 -0.68
CA ASN A 1 -41.15 -11.90 -1.17
C ASN A 1 -40.11 -12.48 -0.21
N ILE A 2 -40.07 -13.81 -0.13
CA ILE A 2 -39.30 -14.58 0.87
C ILE A 2 -37.84 -14.71 0.38
N GLN A 3 -37.66 -14.87 -0.93
CA GLN A 3 -36.37 -14.98 -1.61
C GLN A 3 -35.41 -13.80 -1.39
N GLY A 4 -35.92 -12.56 -1.24
CA GLY A 4 -35.08 -11.39 -0.99
C GLY A 4 -34.53 -11.27 0.45
N LYS A 5 -35.22 -11.87 1.43
CA LYS A 5 -34.74 -11.89 2.83
C LYS A 5 -33.67 -12.96 3.05
N ASP A 6 -33.81 -14.09 2.36
CA ASP A 6 -32.85 -15.19 2.42
C ASP A 6 -31.56 -14.84 1.67
N ALA A 7 -31.67 -14.15 0.52
CA ALA A 7 -30.50 -13.61 -0.19
C ALA A 7 -29.71 -12.59 0.65
N LYS A 8 -30.39 -11.66 1.34
CA LYS A 8 -29.70 -10.70 2.23
C LYS A 8 -29.01 -11.38 3.42
N ARG A 9 -29.57 -12.48 3.93
CA ARG A 9 -28.97 -13.26 5.02
C ARG A 9 -27.78 -14.09 4.55
N ALA A 10 -27.87 -14.71 3.37
CA ALA A 10 -26.75 -15.44 2.77
C ALA A 10 -25.57 -14.51 2.44
N ILE A 11 -25.84 -13.33 1.86
CA ILE A 11 -24.80 -12.32 1.63
C ILE A 11 -24.24 -11.81 2.97
N ALA A 12 -25.08 -11.63 4.00
CA ALA A 12 -24.59 -11.22 5.31
C ALA A 12 -23.67 -12.29 5.93
N ASP A 13 -24.03 -13.57 5.87
CA ASP A 13 -23.19 -14.68 6.36
C ASP A 13 -21.87 -14.81 5.59
N ASP A 14 -21.91 -14.76 4.24
CA ASP A 14 -20.69 -14.77 3.40
C ASP A 14 -19.80 -13.55 3.69
N THR A 15 -20.39 -12.37 3.94
CA THR A 15 -19.59 -11.17 4.27
C THR A 15 -18.82 -11.29 5.58
N PHE A 16 -19.28 -12.09 6.55
CA PHE A 16 -18.54 -12.27 7.81
C PHE A 16 -17.30 -13.16 7.63
N ASP A 17 -17.36 -14.21 6.81
CA ASP A 17 -16.22 -15.07 6.49
C ASP A 17 -15.23 -14.40 5.50
N ASP A 18 -15.73 -13.61 4.55
CA ASP A 18 -14.88 -12.85 3.61
C ASP A 18 -14.15 -11.67 4.25
N CYS A 19 -14.58 -11.20 5.42
CA CYS A 19 -13.93 -10.09 6.11
C CYS A 19 -12.47 -10.43 6.47
N LEU A 20 -12.19 -11.64 6.98
CA LEU A 20 -10.82 -12.01 7.34
C LEU A 20 -9.93 -12.13 6.09
N SER A 21 -10.39 -12.85 5.08
CA SER A 21 -9.66 -13.08 3.83
C SER A 21 -9.41 -11.77 3.07
N CYS A 22 -10.42 -10.90 2.95
CA CYS A 22 -10.29 -9.60 2.30
C CYS A 22 -9.39 -8.64 3.10
N ARG A 23 -9.44 -8.71 4.44
CA ARG A 23 -8.59 -7.91 5.32
C ARG A 23 -7.14 -8.32 5.21
N VAL A 24 -6.85 -9.61 5.31
CA VAL A 24 -5.51 -10.19 5.12
C VAL A 24 -4.98 -9.84 3.74
N THR A 25 -5.77 -10.06 2.68
CA THR A 25 -5.35 -9.78 1.30
C THR A 25 -5.07 -8.29 1.09
N GLY A 26 -5.97 -7.41 1.55
CA GLY A 26 -5.79 -5.96 1.42
C GLY A 26 -4.60 -5.45 2.24
N SER A 27 -4.42 -5.94 3.46
CA SER A 27 -3.27 -5.60 4.31
C SER A 27 -1.95 -6.09 3.70
N ALA A 28 -1.91 -7.33 3.22
CA ALA A 28 -0.73 -7.89 2.55
C ALA A 28 -0.39 -7.12 1.27
N ALA A 29 -1.40 -6.72 0.49
CA ALA A 29 -1.20 -5.91 -0.70
C ALA A 29 -0.57 -4.56 -0.36
N PHE A 30 -1.12 -3.82 0.62
CA PHE A 30 -0.58 -2.51 1.01
C PHE A 30 0.83 -2.61 1.61
N VAL A 31 1.09 -3.58 2.48
CA VAL A 31 2.43 -3.81 3.04
C VAL A 31 3.42 -4.20 1.95
N GLY A 32 3.05 -5.15 1.08
CA GLY A 32 3.88 -5.59 -0.02
C GLY A 32 4.22 -4.46 -0.99
N LEU A 33 3.22 -3.66 -1.38
CA LEU A 33 3.41 -2.49 -2.23
C LEU A 33 4.30 -1.43 -1.58
N GLY A 34 4.15 -1.19 -0.27
CA GLY A 34 4.99 -0.26 0.47
C GLY A 34 6.46 -0.69 0.48
N ILE A 35 6.73 -1.96 0.82
CA ILE A 35 8.10 -2.51 0.83
C ILE A 35 8.69 -2.50 -0.59
N TYR A 36 7.93 -2.95 -1.58
CA TYR A 36 8.37 -2.99 -2.97
C TYR A 36 8.69 -1.59 -3.51
N SER A 37 7.83 -0.61 -3.21
CA SER A 37 8.02 0.79 -3.61
C SER A 37 9.27 1.39 -3.00
N TYR A 38 9.53 1.11 -1.72
CA TYR A 38 10.75 1.56 -1.06
C TYR A 38 12.00 0.98 -1.73
N TYR A 39 12.03 -0.35 -1.88
CA TYR A 39 13.21 -1.03 -2.44
C TYR A 39 13.49 -0.60 -3.88
N THR A 40 12.48 -0.69 -4.75
CA THR A 40 12.61 -0.36 -6.17
C THR A 40 12.83 1.13 -6.38
N GLY A 41 12.09 1.97 -5.66
CA GLY A 41 12.25 3.43 -5.72
C GLY A 41 13.66 3.87 -5.33
N MET A 42 14.18 3.35 -4.22
CA MET A 42 15.54 3.69 -3.77
C MET A 42 16.62 3.16 -4.72
N LYS A 43 16.42 1.99 -5.34
CA LYS A 43 17.31 1.45 -6.37
C LYS A 43 17.33 2.35 -7.62
N ASN A 44 16.15 2.77 -8.10
CA ASN A 44 16.02 3.64 -9.27
C ASN A 44 16.63 5.03 -9.03
N LEU A 45 16.53 5.56 -7.80
CA LEU A 45 17.18 6.82 -7.42
C LEU A 45 18.71 6.70 -7.45
N ARG A 46 19.27 5.62 -6.90
CA ARG A 46 20.72 5.38 -6.89
C ARG A 46 21.28 5.26 -8.32
N GLN A 47 20.56 4.60 -9.22
CA GLN A 47 20.97 4.49 -10.61
C GLN A 47 21.04 5.85 -11.33
N GLN A 48 20.17 6.79 -10.94
CA GLN A 48 20.10 8.13 -11.53
C GLN A 48 20.83 9.20 -10.70
N GLU A 49 21.59 8.78 -9.67
CA GLU A 49 22.21 9.70 -8.71
C GLU A 49 23.09 10.74 -9.41
N LYS A 50 23.92 10.31 -10.37
CA LYS A 50 24.82 11.20 -11.13
C LYS A 50 24.03 12.29 -11.86
N THR A 51 22.96 11.90 -12.56
CA THR A 51 22.08 12.84 -13.29
C THR A 51 21.34 13.78 -12.36
N ILE A 52 20.85 13.29 -11.21
CA ILE A 52 20.15 14.11 -10.21
C ILE A 52 21.10 15.13 -9.59
N MET A 53 22.34 14.73 -9.29
CA MET A 53 23.34 15.63 -8.71
C MET A 53 23.77 16.72 -9.70
N GLN A 54 23.86 16.41 -10.99
CA GLN A 54 24.17 17.37 -12.06
C GLN A 54 23.01 18.31 -12.41
N SER A 55 21.76 17.95 -12.08
CA SER A 55 20.58 18.75 -12.42
C SER A 55 20.53 20.10 -11.68
N ALA A 56 19.97 21.14 -12.31
CA ALA A 56 19.86 22.48 -11.71
C ALA A 56 18.77 22.60 -10.62
N THR A 57 18.00 21.54 -10.35
CA THR A 57 16.92 21.59 -9.36
C THR A 57 17.45 21.66 -7.92
N LYS A 58 16.75 22.42 -7.06
CA LYS A 58 16.99 22.43 -5.61
C LYS A 58 16.61 21.09 -4.94
N TYR A 59 15.76 20.29 -5.59
CA TYR A 59 15.31 18.99 -5.10
C TYR A 59 16.26 17.88 -5.55
N LYS A 60 17.30 17.66 -4.75
CA LYS A 60 18.35 16.65 -4.94
C LYS A 60 17.90 15.26 -4.43
N MET A 61 18.86 14.42 -4.06
CA MET A 61 18.62 13.06 -3.61
C MET A 61 17.74 12.99 -2.36
N GLY A 62 18.01 13.82 -1.35
CA GLY A 62 17.32 13.75 -0.05
C GLY A 62 15.80 13.95 -0.14
N SER A 63 15.32 14.93 -0.91
CA SER A 63 13.88 15.17 -1.05
C SER A 63 13.16 14.02 -1.77
N ARG A 64 13.81 13.41 -2.75
CA ARG A 64 13.26 12.26 -3.50
C ARG A 64 13.25 11.00 -2.64
N GLN A 65 14.29 10.78 -1.84
CA GLN A 65 14.35 9.69 -0.87
C GLN A 65 13.25 9.86 0.18
N LEU A 66 13.06 11.07 0.70
CA LEU A 66 12.02 11.37 1.67
C LEU A 66 10.62 11.12 1.09
N GLY A 67 10.36 11.53 -0.15
CA GLY A 67 9.10 11.23 -0.83
C GLY A 67 8.81 9.74 -1.01
N ILE A 68 9.82 8.93 -1.37
CA ILE A 68 9.66 7.48 -1.46
C ILE A 68 9.42 6.87 -0.07
N ALA A 69 10.19 7.32 0.93
CA ALA A 69 10.05 6.85 2.29
C ALA A 69 8.66 7.17 2.87
N THR A 70 8.12 8.37 2.65
CA THR A 70 6.79 8.74 3.14
C THR A 70 5.70 7.92 2.49
N ILE A 71 5.69 7.80 1.15
CA ILE A 71 4.69 7.00 0.43
C ILE A 71 4.74 5.53 0.90
N SER A 72 5.95 4.98 1.00
CA SER A 72 6.14 3.59 1.43
C SER A 72 5.67 3.38 2.88
N ALA A 73 6.00 4.31 3.77
CA ALA A 73 5.55 4.26 5.17
C ALA A 73 4.03 4.39 5.28
N THR A 74 3.40 5.25 4.49
CA THR A 74 1.94 5.39 4.45
C THR A 74 1.27 4.09 3.98
N LEU A 75 1.80 3.45 2.93
CA LEU A 75 1.27 2.18 2.42
C LEU A 75 1.38 1.07 3.48
N VAL A 76 2.56 0.89 4.08
CA VAL A 76 2.75 -0.10 5.15
C VAL A 76 1.86 0.22 6.35
N GLY A 77 1.80 1.48 6.77
CA GLY A 77 0.97 1.94 7.87
C GLY A 77 -0.52 1.66 7.64
N MET A 78 -1.03 1.95 6.43
CA MET A 78 -2.42 1.65 6.05
C MET A 78 -2.68 0.14 6.03
N GLY A 79 -1.74 -0.66 5.54
CA GLY A 79 -1.86 -2.12 5.54
C GLY A 79 -1.91 -2.70 6.96
N ILE A 80 -1.05 -2.23 7.85
CA ILE A 80 -1.04 -2.62 9.27
C ILE A 80 -2.33 -2.15 9.97
N TRP A 81 -2.73 -0.89 9.77
CA TRP A 81 -3.95 -0.36 10.36
C TRP A 81 -5.18 -1.18 9.97
N ARG A 82 -5.31 -1.50 8.68
CA ARG A 82 -6.37 -2.36 8.16
C ARG A 82 -6.31 -3.79 8.72
N ALA A 83 -5.14 -4.29 9.16
CA ALA A 83 -5.04 -5.63 9.75
C ALA A 83 -5.54 -5.67 11.20
N ILE A 84 -5.48 -4.54 11.92
CA ILE A 84 -5.76 -4.45 13.37
C ILE A 84 -7.12 -3.81 13.66
N ASN A 85 -7.57 -2.83 12.85
CA ASN A 85 -8.91 -2.21 12.90
C ASN A 85 -9.86 -2.75 11.84
#